data_AF-A0A3B0KNX9-F1
#
_entry.id   AF-A0A3B0KNX9-F1
#
_cell.length_a   1.000
_cell.length_b   1.000
_cell.length_c   1.000
_cell.angle_alpha   90.00
_cell.angle_beta   90.00
_cell.angle_gamma   90.00
#
_symmetry.space_group_name_H-M   'P 1'
#
loop_
_entity.id
_entity.type
_entity.pdbx_description
1 polymer ?
#
loop_
_entity_poly.entity_id
_entity_poly.type
_entity_poly.pdbx_seq_one_letter_code
_entity_poly.pdbx_strand_id
1 'polypeptide(L)'
;MSMSKTTNTYNRQNWEDAEFPILCQTCLGDNPYVRMIKERFGKECKICTRPFTIFRWCPGARMRFKKTEICQTCARLKNVCQTCLLDLEYGLPIQVRDAALKVADTMPQSDVNKEYYIQNIDAQLQDGDGTEAAGAVGRSLAANEMLSKLARTAPYYKRNRPHICSFWVKGECKRGEECPYRHDKPNEPDDPLCEQNIKDRYYGRNDPVAEKIMKRAASLPTLEPPEDRNITTLYVGNLPEEITEPELRDQFYQYGEIRSIALVPRQQCAFVQYTKRGAAELAAERSFNKLVIHGRKVSIKWAHSQAKQGTAAKTDRRFEVAGIPPPSAKPNDYFNLRQEQINVMPAGMKLHQLPSNLVPASAYQMYGQPTYAAPYSNTNSSTSATATSTSGVNLDSISIPPPPGHVPYPSQDATRMGALKK
;
A
#
# COMPACT_ATOMS: atom_id res chain seq x y z
N MET A 1 33.01 -31.16 8.43
CA MET A 1 32.67 -31.71 7.10
C MET A 1 31.30 -32.38 7.18
N SER A 2 30.21 -31.62 7.17
CA SER A 2 28.85 -32.17 7.13
C SER A 2 28.31 -31.98 5.71
N MET A 3 28.42 -33.03 4.90
CA MET A 3 27.79 -33.13 3.59
C MET A 3 26.27 -33.27 3.79
N SER A 4 25.52 -32.19 3.61
CA SER A 4 24.06 -32.25 3.54
C SER A 4 23.60 -32.45 2.09
N LYS A 5 22.79 -33.50 1.93
CA LYS A 5 22.27 -34.11 0.71
C LYS A 5 21.37 -33.16 -0.10
N THR A 6 21.70 -32.96 -1.37
CA THR A 6 20.74 -32.66 -2.44
C THR A 6 21.05 -33.56 -3.65
N THR A 7 20.00 -34.08 -4.26
CA THR A 7 19.98 -35.32 -5.09
C THR A 7 20.47 -35.15 -6.53
N ASN A 8 21.07 -34.02 -6.91
CA ASN A 8 21.58 -33.81 -8.27
C ASN A 8 23.11 -33.68 -8.27
N THR A 9 23.78 -34.80 -8.52
CA THR A 9 25.24 -34.91 -8.61
C THR A 9 25.80 -34.62 -10.00
N TYR A 10 24.96 -34.34 -11.00
CA TYR A 10 25.35 -34.49 -12.41
C TYR A 10 25.98 -33.24 -13.09
N ASN A 11 26.04 -32.06 -12.45
CA ASN A 11 26.69 -30.89 -13.08
C ASN A 11 27.26 -29.87 -12.08
N ARG A 12 28.15 -30.32 -11.19
CA ARG A 12 28.76 -29.53 -10.10
C ARG A 12 29.78 -28.45 -10.54
N GLN A 13 29.94 -28.15 -11.83
CA GLN A 13 31.10 -27.39 -12.33
C GLN A 13 30.99 -25.86 -12.29
N ASN A 14 29.83 -25.26 -12.00
CA ASN A 14 29.73 -23.80 -11.96
C ASN A 14 29.37 -23.34 -10.55
N TRP A 15 30.39 -23.26 -9.69
CA TRP A 15 30.27 -22.50 -8.46
C TRP A 15 30.49 -21.01 -8.76
N GLU A 16 29.66 -20.15 -8.20
CA GLU A 16 29.80 -18.71 -8.42
C GLU A 16 30.80 -18.08 -7.44
N ASP A 17 31.86 -17.47 -7.99
CA ASP A 17 32.82 -16.66 -7.25
C ASP A 17 32.77 -15.21 -7.76
N ALA A 18 31.85 -14.43 -7.19
CA ALA A 18 31.74 -13.01 -7.48
C ALA A 18 32.67 -12.19 -6.57
N GLU A 19 33.21 -11.08 -7.10
CA GLU A 19 34.03 -10.14 -6.31
C GLU A 19 33.17 -9.19 -5.47
N PHE A 20 32.06 -8.71 -6.03
CA PHE A 20 31.17 -7.74 -5.40
C PHE A 20 29.68 -8.06 -5.62
N PRO A 21 28.80 -7.84 -4.62
CA PRO A 21 27.38 -8.16 -4.73
C PRO A 21 26.57 -7.13 -5.52
N ILE A 22 25.47 -7.56 -6.13
CA ILE A 22 24.48 -6.70 -6.79
C ILE A 22 23.41 -6.29 -5.78
N LEU A 23 23.45 -5.04 -5.32
CA LEU A 23 22.61 -4.53 -4.24
C LEU A 23 21.94 -3.20 -4.60
N CYS A 24 20.79 -2.93 -3.98
CA CYS A 24 20.15 -1.62 -4.03
C CYS A 24 20.59 -0.74 -2.86
N GLN A 25 20.50 0.59 -3.03
CA GLN A 25 20.89 1.59 -2.03
C GLN A 25 20.21 1.37 -0.67
N THR A 26 18.90 1.08 -0.67
CA THR A 26 18.18 0.80 0.58
C THR A 26 18.75 -0.41 1.33
N CYS A 27 19.24 -1.43 0.63
CA CYS A 27 19.83 -2.61 1.27
C CYS A 27 21.26 -2.38 1.75
N LEU A 28 22.02 -1.56 1.02
CA LEU A 28 23.39 -1.25 1.37
C LEU A 28 23.45 -0.43 2.66
N GLY A 29 22.55 0.55 2.81
CA GLY A 29 22.49 1.41 3.99
C GLY A 29 22.59 2.88 3.63
N ASP A 30 22.48 3.72 4.65
CA ASP A 30 22.69 5.18 4.56
C ASP A 30 24.16 5.56 4.68
N ASN A 31 25.00 4.72 5.27
CA ASN A 31 26.42 4.98 5.42
C ASN A 31 27.19 4.72 4.11
N PRO A 32 27.92 5.72 3.56
CA PRO A 32 28.78 5.52 2.39
C PRO A 32 29.94 4.53 2.63
N TYR A 33 30.39 4.40 3.88
CA TYR A 33 31.49 3.54 4.26
C TYR A 33 30.98 2.23 4.85
N VAL A 34 30.95 1.18 4.04
CA VAL A 34 30.43 -0.14 4.42
C VAL A 34 31.56 -1.14 4.59
N ARG A 35 31.54 -1.87 5.72
CA ARG A 35 32.39 -3.04 5.93
C ARG A 35 31.59 -4.30 5.61
N MET A 36 32.12 -5.13 4.73
CA MET A 36 31.51 -6.39 4.31
C MET A 36 32.48 -7.56 4.46
N ILE A 37 31.92 -8.73 4.77
CA ILE A 37 32.64 -10.01 4.83
C ILE A 37 32.24 -10.80 3.58
N LYS A 38 33.24 -11.24 2.82
CA LYS A 38 33.09 -12.17 1.68
C LYS A 38 33.34 -13.59 2.17
N GLU A 39 32.36 -14.46 2.00
CA GLU A 39 32.44 -15.89 2.30
C GLU A 39 32.23 -16.67 0.99
N ARG A 40 33.29 -17.29 0.47
CA ARG A 40 33.25 -18.05 -0.78
C ARG A 40 32.42 -19.32 -0.58
N PHE A 41 31.43 -19.54 -1.44
CA PHE A 41 30.57 -20.73 -1.45
C PHE A 41 29.88 -21.05 -0.12
N GLY A 42 29.54 -20.02 0.68
CA GLY A 42 29.02 -20.23 2.04
C GLY A 42 27.61 -20.83 2.12
N LYS A 43 26.76 -20.61 1.11
CA LYS A 43 25.36 -21.07 1.06
C LYS A 43 24.91 -21.34 -0.36
N GLU A 44 23.88 -22.16 -0.47
CA GLU A 44 23.11 -22.35 -1.69
C GLU A 44 22.15 -21.17 -1.95
N CYS A 45 21.99 -20.84 -3.23
CA CYS A 45 21.03 -19.85 -3.70
C CYS A 45 19.60 -20.34 -3.47
N LYS A 46 18.72 -19.43 -2.98
CA LYS A 46 17.33 -19.77 -2.68
C LYS A 46 16.45 -20.09 -3.89
N ILE A 47 16.94 -19.83 -5.11
CA ILE A 47 16.25 -20.08 -6.38
C ILE A 47 16.84 -21.28 -7.11
N CYS A 48 18.14 -21.23 -7.40
CA CYS A 48 18.83 -22.20 -8.23
C CYS A 48 19.54 -23.32 -7.47
N THR A 49 19.52 -23.28 -6.13
CA THR A 49 20.16 -24.26 -5.23
C THR A 49 21.66 -24.48 -5.46
N ARG A 50 22.31 -23.66 -6.32
CA ARG A 50 23.76 -23.66 -6.52
C ARG A 50 24.47 -22.91 -5.39
N PRO A 51 25.63 -23.39 -4.92
CA PRO A 51 26.46 -22.65 -3.98
C PRO A 51 26.99 -21.36 -4.63
N PHE A 52 27.01 -20.28 -3.86
CA PHE A 52 27.44 -18.96 -4.34
C PHE A 52 28.17 -18.19 -3.23
N THR A 53 28.82 -17.10 -3.62
CA THR A 53 29.56 -16.25 -2.70
C THR A 53 28.63 -15.36 -1.90
N ILE A 54 28.73 -15.44 -0.57
CA ILE A 54 27.94 -14.62 0.34
C ILE A 54 28.69 -13.36 0.70
N PHE A 55 27.99 -12.25 0.62
CA PHE A 55 28.42 -11.00 1.22
C PHE A 55 27.55 -10.71 2.43
N ARG A 56 28.16 -10.38 3.55
CA ARG A 56 27.46 -10.01 4.79
C ARG A 56 27.96 -8.67 5.32
N TRP A 57 27.06 -7.74 5.57
CA TRP A 57 27.38 -6.37 6.00
C TRP A 57 26.34 -5.84 6.99
N CYS A 58 26.69 -4.74 7.67
CA CYS A 58 25.76 -3.99 8.52
C CYS A 58 25.40 -2.67 7.82
N PRO A 59 24.12 -2.44 7.47
CA PRO A 59 23.74 -1.23 6.74
C PRO A 59 23.88 0.09 7.53
N GLY A 60 23.78 0.04 8.86
CA GLY A 60 23.79 1.25 9.67
C GLY A 60 23.71 0.94 11.16
N ALA A 61 23.73 1.98 11.99
CA ALA A 61 23.59 1.82 13.44
C ALA A 61 22.21 1.26 13.80
N ARG A 62 22.16 0.26 14.68
CA ARG A 62 20.93 -0.44 15.11
C ARG A 62 20.17 -1.17 13.99
N MET A 63 20.83 -1.48 12.87
CA MET A 63 20.29 -2.30 11.78
C MET A 63 20.70 -3.77 11.94
N ARG A 64 19.95 -4.68 11.33
CA ARG A 64 20.37 -6.09 11.26
C ARG A 64 21.47 -6.29 10.24
N PHE A 65 22.36 -7.23 10.51
CA PHE A 65 23.26 -7.74 9.49
C PHE A 65 22.44 -8.31 8.34
N LYS A 66 22.71 -7.80 7.14
CA LYS A 66 22.14 -8.28 5.90
C LYS A 66 23.15 -9.15 5.18
N LYS A 67 22.62 -10.04 4.35
CA LYS A 67 23.42 -10.93 3.52
C LYS A 67 22.77 -11.11 2.15
N THR A 68 23.54 -11.55 1.17
CA THR A 68 23.00 -11.97 -0.12
C THR A 68 22.22 -13.29 0.04
N GLU A 69 21.08 -13.42 -0.63
CA GLU A 69 20.19 -14.61 -0.56
C GLU A 69 20.14 -15.39 -1.88
N ILE A 70 20.50 -14.74 -3.00
CA ILE A 70 20.55 -15.34 -4.33
C ILE A 70 21.91 -15.09 -5.01
N CYS A 71 22.28 -15.97 -5.94
CA CYS A 71 23.51 -15.83 -6.74
C CYS A 71 23.44 -14.67 -7.74
N GLN A 72 24.59 -14.20 -8.22
CA GLN A 72 24.67 -13.10 -9.19
C GLN A 72 24.00 -13.45 -10.52
N THR A 73 24.08 -14.70 -10.99
CA THR A 73 23.38 -15.17 -12.20
C THR A 73 21.86 -14.98 -12.10
N CYS A 74 21.25 -15.38 -10.98
CA CYS A 74 19.81 -15.20 -10.75
C CYS A 74 19.42 -13.73 -10.59
N ALA A 75 20.30 -12.91 -10.01
CA ALA A 75 20.10 -11.48 -9.88
C ALA A 75 20.15 -10.76 -11.24
N ARG A 76 21.12 -11.10 -12.09
CA ARG A 76 21.30 -10.53 -13.45
C ARG A 76 20.18 -10.92 -14.40
N LEU A 77 19.72 -12.18 -14.35
CA LEU A 77 18.61 -12.65 -15.18
C LEU A 77 17.33 -11.82 -15.01
N LYS A 78 17.09 -11.33 -13.80
CA LYS A 78 15.89 -10.57 -13.44
C LYS A 78 16.16 -9.11 -13.11
N ASN A 79 17.38 -8.60 -13.27
CA ASN A 79 17.77 -7.25 -12.85
C ASN A 79 17.32 -6.88 -11.41
N VAL A 80 17.65 -7.71 -10.43
CA VAL A 80 17.18 -7.51 -9.03
C VAL A 80 18.32 -7.50 -8.01
N CYS A 81 18.06 -6.87 -6.87
CA CYS A 81 18.95 -6.89 -5.72
C CYS A 81 19.01 -8.27 -5.04
N GLN A 82 20.22 -8.77 -4.80
CA GLN A 82 20.48 -10.12 -4.25
C GLN A 82 19.90 -10.38 -2.86
N THR A 83 19.55 -9.34 -2.10
CA THR A 83 18.98 -9.49 -0.74
C THR A 83 17.49 -9.22 -0.69
N CYS A 84 16.99 -8.22 -1.42
CA CYS A 84 15.57 -7.85 -1.31
C CYS A 84 14.70 -8.32 -2.46
N LEU A 85 15.28 -8.83 -3.55
CA LEU A 85 14.58 -9.29 -4.75
C LEU A 85 13.69 -8.22 -5.41
N LEU A 86 13.96 -6.95 -5.12
CA LEU A 86 13.33 -5.85 -5.83
C LEU A 86 14.23 -5.42 -6.98
N ASP A 87 13.58 -4.88 -8.01
CA ASP A 87 14.21 -4.29 -9.16
C ASP A 87 15.22 -3.20 -8.77
N LEU A 88 16.33 -3.13 -9.51
CA LEU A 88 17.42 -2.19 -9.23
C LEU A 88 17.13 -0.76 -9.68
N GLU A 89 16.25 -0.58 -10.67
CA GLU A 89 15.94 0.72 -11.27
C GLU A 89 14.79 1.43 -10.51
N TYR A 90 13.65 0.75 -10.34
CA TYR A 90 12.44 1.31 -9.74
C TYR A 90 12.26 0.93 -8.26
N GLY A 91 12.96 -0.10 -7.78
CA GLY A 91 12.77 -0.61 -6.41
C GLY A 91 11.40 -1.23 -6.17
N LEU A 92 10.77 -1.80 -7.21
CA LEU A 92 9.45 -2.44 -7.18
C LEU A 92 9.55 -3.97 -7.21
N PRO A 93 8.51 -4.71 -6.78
CA PRO A 93 8.46 -6.17 -6.94
C PRO A 93 8.48 -6.59 -8.41
N ILE A 94 9.06 -7.75 -8.69
CA ILE A 94 9.22 -8.31 -10.05
C ILE A 94 7.87 -8.42 -10.76
N GLN A 95 6.83 -8.89 -10.06
CA GLN A 95 5.48 -9.01 -10.62
C GLN A 95 4.92 -7.67 -11.14
N VAL A 96 5.15 -6.56 -10.42
CA VAL A 96 4.67 -5.22 -10.82
C VAL A 96 5.40 -4.76 -12.08
N ARG A 97 6.73 -4.95 -12.11
CA ARG A 97 7.57 -4.57 -13.24
C ARG A 97 7.24 -5.39 -14.49
N ASP A 98 7.22 -6.70 -14.36
CA ASP A 98 7.03 -7.62 -15.49
C ASP A 98 5.60 -7.45 -16.07
N ALA A 99 4.59 -7.18 -15.24
CA ALA A 99 3.24 -6.84 -15.69
C ALA A 99 3.18 -5.52 -16.49
N ALA A 100 3.92 -4.48 -16.06
CA ALA A 100 3.94 -3.20 -16.77
C ALA A 100 4.77 -3.25 -18.06
N LEU A 101 5.87 -4.00 -18.08
CA LEU A 101 6.72 -4.18 -19.27
C LEU A 101 6.17 -5.24 -20.24
N LYS A 102 5.12 -5.98 -19.85
CA LYS A 102 4.59 -7.13 -20.59
C LYS A 102 5.67 -8.17 -20.93
N VAL A 103 6.65 -8.30 -20.04
CA VAL A 103 7.75 -9.26 -20.19
C VAL A 103 7.26 -10.59 -19.65
N ALA A 104 7.16 -11.59 -20.51
CA ALA A 104 6.82 -12.94 -20.08
C ALA A 104 8.04 -13.60 -19.40
N ASP A 105 7.82 -14.18 -18.22
CA ASP A 105 8.83 -14.98 -17.56
C ASP A 105 9.01 -16.32 -18.28
N THR A 106 10.21 -16.56 -18.81
CA THR A 106 10.56 -17.79 -19.53
C THR A 106 11.24 -18.82 -18.63
N MET A 107 11.45 -18.51 -17.34
CA MET A 107 12.21 -19.39 -16.45
C MET A 107 11.41 -20.64 -16.04
N PRO A 108 11.91 -21.86 -16.30
CA PRO A 108 11.25 -23.09 -15.90
C PRO A 108 11.34 -23.34 -14.38
N GLN A 109 10.34 -24.02 -13.82
CA GLN A 109 10.25 -24.31 -12.37
C GLN A 109 10.73 -25.70 -11.97
N SER A 110 10.55 -26.68 -12.86
CA SER A 110 11.05 -28.05 -12.66
C SER A 110 12.57 -28.04 -12.45
N ASP A 111 13.05 -28.79 -11.47
CA ASP A 111 14.43 -28.68 -11.00
C ASP A 111 15.48 -28.89 -12.12
N VAL A 112 15.33 -29.94 -12.93
CA VAL A 112 16.27 -30.24 -14.02
C VAL A 112 16.28 -29.17 -15.11
N ASN A 113 15.10 -28.74 -15.59
CA ASN A 113 15.03 -27.72 -16.65
C ASN A 113 15.51 -26.36 -16.14
N LYS A 114 15.28 -26.05 -14.86
CA LYS A 114 15.77 -24.84 -14.20
C LYS A 114 17.29 -24.84 -14.13
N GLU A 115 17.90 -25.95 -13.71
CA GLU A 115 19.35 -26.11 -13.68
C GLU A 115 19.96 -25.93 -15.09
N TYR A 116 19.40 -26.61 -16.09
CA TYR A 116 19.84 -26.51 -17.48
C TYR A 116 19.72 -25.08 -18.04
N TYR A 117 18.56 -24.44 -17.83
CA TYR A 117 18.33 -23.07 -18.26
C TYR A 117 19.33 -22.10 -17.63
N ILE A 118 19.57 -22.23 -16.32
CA ILE A 118 20.52 -21.37 -15.60
C ILE A 118 21.94 -21.62 -16.07
N GLN A 119 22.33 -22.87 -16.34
CA GLN A 119 23.66 -23.18 -16.87
C GLN A 119 23.90 -22.53 -18.24
N ASN A 120 22.90 -22.53 -19.12
CA ASN A 120 23.00 -21.87 -20.42
C ASN A 120 23.09 -20.34 -20.27
N ILE A 121 22.29 -19.74 -19.39
CA ILE A 121 22.36 -18.30 -19.11
C ILE A 121 23.69 -17.91 -18.47
N ASP A 122 24.22 -18.73 -17.57
CA ASP A 122 25.51 -18.51 -16.91
C ASP A 122 26.65 -18.50 -17.94
N ALA A 123 26.65 -19.45 -18.88
CA ALA A 123 27.60 -19.46 -19.99
C ALA A 123 27.46 -18.23 -20.90
N GLN A 124 26.24 -17.80 -21.22
CA GLN A 124 26.01 -16.56 -22.00
C GLN A 124 26.48 -15.30 -21.25
N LEU A 125 26.29 -15.25 -19.93
CA LEU A 125 26.72 -14.14 -19.09
C LEU A 125 28.23 -14.08 -18.89
N GLN A 126 28.92 -15.22 -18.98
CA GLN A 126 30.39 -15.28 -18.95
C GLN A 126 31.02 -14.81 -20.26
N ASP A 127 30.33 -15.02 -21.38
CA ASP A 127 30.78 -14.55 -22.71
C ASP A 127 30.53 -13.05 -22.93
N GLY A 128 29.54 -12.47 -22.22
CA GLY A 128 29.22 -11.05 -22.29
C GLY A 128 30.07 -10.15 -21.38
N ASP A 129 29.99 -8.84 -21.61
CA ASP A 129 30.68 -7.78 -20.84
C ASP A 129 30.26 -7.72 -19.34
N GLY A 130 29.24 -8.48 -18.94
CA GLY A 130 28.81 -8.59 -17.54
C GLY A 130 28.12 -7.34 -16.96
N THR A 131 27.95 -6.29 -17.76
CA THR A 131 27.31 -5.03 -17.34
C THR A 131 25.78 -5.04 -17.54
N GLU A 132 25.29 -5.77 -18.53
CA GLU A 132 23.86 -5.79 -18.88
C GLU A 132 23.08 -6.91 -18.18
N ALA A 133 21.80 -6.64 -17.92
CA ALA A 133 20.87 -7.66 -17.46
C ALA A 133 20.62 -8.68 -18.57
N ALA A 134 20.67 -9.97 -18.26
CA ALA A 134 20.45 -11.02 -19.25
C ALA A 134 18.97 -11.12 -19.66
N GLY A 135 18.75 -11.55 -20.90
CA GLY A 135 17.43 -11.99 -21.38
C GLY A 135 16.47 -10.86 -21.79
N ALA A 136 15.17 -11.13 -21.66
CA ALA A 136 14.11 -10.23 -22.12
C ALA A 136 14.04 -8.93 -21.30
N VAL A 137 14.43 -8.97 -20.03
CA VAL A 137 14.44 -7.81 -19.12
C VAL A 137 15.51 -6.80 -19.54
N GLY A 138 16.68 -7.27 -19.99
CA GLY A 138 17.75 -6.42 -20.53
C GLY A 138 17.32 -5.61 -21.75
N ARG A 139 16.48 -6.20 -22.62
CA ARG A 139 15.98 -5.57 -23.85
C ARG A 139 14.81 -4.61 -23.63
N SER A 140 14.10 -4.73 -22.50
CA SER A 140 12.90 -3.94 -22.19
C SER A 140 13.14 -2.81 -21.20
N LEU A 141 14.39 -2.44 -20.95
CA LEU A 141 14.81 -1.36 -20.04
C LEU A 141 14.44 0.06 -20.51
N ALA A 142 13.48 0.18 -21.45
CA ALA A 142 12.92 1.47 -21.79
C ALA A 142 12.15 2.01 -20.58
N ALA A 143 12.52 3.22 -20.13
CA ALA A 143 11.93 3.86 -18.96
C ALA A 143 10.40 3.88 -19.06
N ASN A 144 9.71 3.08 -18.24
CA ASN A 144 8.26 2.99 -18.27
C ASN A 144 7.68 4.01 -17.27
N GLU A 145 6.89 4.94 -17.81
CA GLU A 145 6.30 6.03 -17.05
C GLU A 145 5.42 5.54 -15.88
N MET A 146 4.71 4.42 -16.06
CA MET A 146 3.87 3.83 -15.01
C MET A 146 4.72 3.34 -13.83
N LEU A 147 5.86 2.72 -14.11
CA LEU A 147 6.76 2.20 -13.07
C LEU A 147 7.43 3.32 -12.29
N SER A 148 7.85 4.39 -12.97
CA SER A 148 8.41 5.58 -12.32
C SER A 148 7.41 6.26 -11.37
N LYS A 149 6.11 6.30 -11.71
CA LYS A 149 5.07 6.86 -10.83
C LYS A 149 4.84 6.02 -9.57
N LEU A 150 5.03 4.71 -9.65
CA LEU A 150 4.86 3.78 -8.53
C LEU A 150 6.14 3.63 -7.68
N ALA A 151 7.30 3.92 -8.27
CA ALA A 151 8.60 3.87 -7.63
C ALA A 151 8.67 4.80 -6.41
N ARG A 152 9.44 4.39 -5.41
CA ARG A 152 9.68 5.22 -4.22
C ARG A 152 10.85 6.16 -4.49
N THR A 153 10.68 7.44 -4.16
CA THR A 153 11.73 8.45 -4.28
C THR A 153 12.76 8.38 -3.13
N ALA A 154 12.31 8.01 -1.93
CA ALA A 154 13.15 7.91 -0.75
C ALA A 154 13.43 6.45 -0.35
N PRO A 155 14.65 6.14 0.15
CA PRO A 155 15.01 4.79 0.59
C PRO A 155 14.18 4.35 1.80
N TYR A 156 13.79 3.06 1.82
CA TYR A 156 12.94 2.50 2.87
C TYR A 156 13.75 1.70 3.91
N TYR A 157 14.48 2.40 4.77
CA TYR A 157 15.38 1.76 5.75
C TYR A 157 14.67 0.94 6.84
N LYS A 158 13.35 1.05 6.99
CA LYS A 158 12.58 0.17 7.91
C LYS A 158 12.75 -1.32 7.56
N ARG A 159 13.11 -1.67 6.32
CA ARG A 159 13.46 -3.05 5.89
C ARG A 159 14.73 -3.60 6.55
N ASN A 160 15.65 -2.72 6.94
CA ASN A 160 16.95 -3.10 7.52
C ASN A 160 16.87 -3.28 9.04
N ARG A 161 15.70 -3.04 9.64
CA ARG A 161 15.50 -3.21 11.07
C ARG A 161 15.68 -4.68 11.49
N PRO A 162 16.12 -4.94 12.73
CA PRO A 162 16.10 -6.27 13.33
C PRO A 162 14.73 -6.91 13.30
N HIS A 163 14.73 -8.25 13.29
CA HIS A 163 13.51 -9.01 13.54
C HIS A 163 12.98 -8.73 14.94
N ILE A 164 11.70 -9.03 15.12
CA ILE A 164 11.05 -8.92 16.42
C ILE A 164 11.56 -10.03 17.32
N CYS A 165 11.83 -9.70 18.57
CA CYS A 165 12.29 -10.65 19.57
C CYS A 165 11.16 -11.62 19.92
N SER A 166 11.30 -12.89 19.57
CA SER A 166 10.32 -13.93 19.90
C SER A 166 10.13 -14.09 21.41
N PHE A 167 11.19 -13.94 22.21
CA PHE A 167 11.12 -13.99 23.67
C PHE A 167 10.37 -12.79 24.27
N TRP A 168 10.46 -11.61 23.65
CA TRP A 168 9.71 -10.44 24.10
C TRP A 168 8.22 -10.59 23.83
N VAL A 169 7.86 -11.14 22.66
CA VAL A 169 6.45 -11.45 22.34
C VAL A 169 5.84 -12.43 23.34
N LYS A 170 6.65 -13.34 23.90
CA LYS A 170 6.24 -14.28 24.97
C LYS A 170 6.29 -13.68 26.38
N GLY A 171 6.84 -12.47 26.56
CA GLY A 171 7.03 -11.85 27.87
C GLY A 171 8.23 -12.37 28.68
N GLU A 172 9.15 -13.11 28.05
CA GLU A 172 10.28 -13.80 28.71
C GLU A 172 11.65 -13.21 28.31
N CYS A 173 11.70 -12.03 27.70
CA CYS A 173 12.96 -11.41 27.28
C CYS A 173 13.77 -10.90 28.47
N LYS A 174 14.73 -11.69 28.93
CA LYS A 174 15.66 -11.33 30.03
C LYS A 174 16.73 -10.31 29.64
N ARG A 175 16.89 -10.02 28.35
CA ARG A 175 17.93 -9.11 27.83
C ARG A 175 17.58 -7.62 27.97
N GLY A 176 16.33 -7.30 28.31
CA GLY A 176 15.89 -5.93 28.50
C GLY A 176 16.25 -5.01 27.32
N GLU A 177 16.83 -3.85 27.63
CA GLU A 177 17.27 -2.84 26.66
C GLU A 177 18.51 -3.23 25.84
N GLU A 178 19.28 -4.23 26.28
CA GLU A 178 20.45 -4.74 25.56
C GLU A 178 20.08 -5.71 24.44
N CYS A 179 18.79 -6.04 24.29
CA CYS A 179 18.32 -6.94 23.25
C CYS A 179 18.54 -6.33 21.84
N PRO A 180 19.33 -6.97 20.95
CA PRO A 180 19.54 -6.49 19.57
C PRO A 180 18.32 -6.64 18.67
N TYR A 181 17.32 -7.40 19.13
CA TYR A 181 16.06 -7.61 18.42
C TYR A 181 15.02 -6.57 18.86
N ARG A 182 14.04 -6.33 18.00
CA ARG A 182 13.02 -5.31 18.28
C ARG A 182 11.98 -5.81 19.27
N HIS A 183 11.60 -4.93 20.20
CA HIS A 183 10.52 -5.12 21.17
C HIS A 183 9.26 -4.37 20.70
N ASP A 184 8.72 -4.80 19.55
CA ASP A 184 7.54 -4.21 18.91
C ASP A 184 6.51 -5.31 18.62
N LYS A 185 5.22 -4.94 18.48
CA LYS A 185 4.15 -5.89 18.12
C LYS A 185 4.44 -6.53 16.74
N PRO A 186 4.41 -7.87 16.61
CA PRO A 186 4.39 -8.55 15.32
C PRO A 186 3.21 -8.12 14.47
N ASN A 187 3.36 -8.28 13.15
CA ASN A 187 2.22 -8.21 12.26
C ASN A 187 1.27 -9.37 12.58
N GLU A 188 -0.02 -9.13 12.39
CA GLU A 188 -1.05 -10.13 12.64
C GLU A 188 -0.95 -11.26 11.61
N PRO A 189 -1.12 -12.53 12.01
CA PRO A 189 -0.96 -13.67 11.11
C PRO A 189 -1.99 -13.66 9.97
N ASP A 190 -3.17 -13.06 10.20
CA ASP A 190 -4.25 -12.96 9.22
C ASP A 190 -3.99 -11.89 8.13
N ASP A 191 -2.94 -11.07 8.26
CA ASP A 191 -2.56 -10.13 7.20
C ASP A 191 -1.94 -10.93 6.04
N PRO A 192 -2.52 -10.91 4.82
CA PRO A 192 -1.96 -11.60 3.66
C PRO A 192 -0.53 -11.15 3.33
N LEU A 193 -0.06 -10.03 3.88
CA LEU A 193 1.31 -9.56 3.72
C LEU A 193 2.36 -10.36 4.51
N CYS A 194 1.96 -11.19 5.47
CA CYS A 194 2.86 -11.91 6.37
C CYS A 194 3.48 -13.17 5.74
N GLU A 195 2.73 -13.88 4.89
CA GLU A 195 3.19 -15.10 4.22
C GLU A 195 3.89 -14.76 2.90
N GLN A 196 5.15 -14.35 2.97
CA GLN A 196 5.96 -14.03 1.79
C GLN A 196 7.01 -15.10 1.52
N ASN A 197 6.72 -16.00 0.58
CA ASN A 197 7.69 -16.96 0.07
C ASN A 197 8.70 -16.29 -0.86
N ILE A 198 9.98 -16.64 -0.71
CA ILE A 198 11.07 -16.06 -1.50
C ILE A 198 10.97 -16.45 -2.99
N LYS A 199 10.49 -17.67 -3.28
CA LYS A 199 10.35 -18.16 -4.66
C LYS A 199 9.22 -17.41 -5.38
N ASP A 200 8.09 -17.24 -4.73
CA ASP A 200 6.92 -16.56 -5.29
C ASP A 200 7.22 -15.09 -5.62
N ARG A 201 7.95 -14.41 -4.73
CA ARG A 201 8.48 -13.05 -4.96
C ARG A 201 9.48 -12.97 -6.10
N TYR A 202 10.27 -14.02 -6.34
CA TYR A 202 11.26 -14.07 -7.41
C TYR A 202 10.64 -14.35 -8.79
N TYR A 203 9.72 -15.31 -8.87
CA TYR A 203 9.02 -15.66 -10.10
C TYR A 203 7.86 -14.69 -10.43
N GLY A 204 7.58 -13.74 -9.54
CA GLY A 204 6.53 -12.75 -9.73
C GLY A 204 5.12 -13.35 -9.74
N ARG A 205 4.88 -14.40 -8.95
CA ARG A 205 3.56 -15.04 -8.81
C ARG A 205 3.06 -14.85 -7.39
N ASN A 206 1.77 -14.53 -7.23
CA ASN A 206 1.09 -14.45 -5.94
C ASN A 206 1.82 -13.59 -4.88
N ASP A 207 2.48 -12.48 -5.27
CA ASP A 207 3.09 -11.57 -4.29
C ASP A 207 2.02 -10.59 -3.75
N PRO A 208 1.63 -10.67 -2.47
CA PRO A 208 0.61 -9.79 -1.88
C PRO A 208 1.05 -8.32 -1.88
N VAL A 209 2.36 -8.05 -1.80
CA VAL A 209 2.91 -6.69 -1.90
C VAL A 209 2.67 -6.16 -3.32
N ALA A 210 2.93 -6.99 -4.32
CA ALA A 210 2.74 -6.61 -5.72
C ALA A 210 1.26 -6.36 -6.02
N GLU A 211 0.36 -7.22 -5.55
CA GLU A 211 -1.08 -7.05 -5.74
C GLU A 211 -1.57 -5.73 -5.13
N LYS A 212 -1.11 -5.37 -3.93
CA LYS A 212 -1.45 -4.09 -3.30
C LYS A 212 -0.94 -2.88 -4.10
N ILE A 213 0.25 -2.98 -4.69
CA ILE A 213 0.80 -1.93 -5.54
C ILE A 213 0.02 -1.83 -6.86
N MET A 214 -0.35 -2.97 -7.47
CA MET A 214 -1.16 -3.00 -8.69
C MET A 214 -2.57 -2.46 -8.46
N LYS A 215 -3.22 -2.79 -7.32
CA LYS A 215 -4.50 -2.20 -6.92
C LYS A 215 -4.40 -0.68 -6.76
N ARG A 216 -3.31 -0.21 -6.13
CA ARG A 216 -3.04 1.24 -6.04
C ARG A 216 -2.85 1.85 -7.42
N ALA A 217 -2.12 1.18 -8.32
CA ALA A 217 -1.91 1.65 -9.68
C ALA A 217 -3.21 1.75 -10.48
N ALA A 218 -4.11 0.76 -10.34
CA ALA A 218 -5.43 0.78 -10.95
C ALA A 218 -6.34 1.90 -10.41
N SER A 219 -6.18 2.28 -9.13
CA SER A 219 -6.91 3.41 -8.53
C SER A 219 -6.35 4.78 -8.90
N LEU A 220 -5.21 4.86 -9.59
CA LEU A 220 -4.69 6.15 -10.03
C LEU A 220 -5.61 6.74 -11.10
N PRO A 221 -5.92 8.05 -11.02
CA PRO A 221 -6.75 8.68 -12.03
C PRO A 221 -6.07 8.49 -13.38
N THR A 222 -6.82 7.97 -14.34
CA THR A 222 -6.42 7.81 -15.74
C THR A 222 -7.48 8.51 -16.59
N LEU A 223 -7.07 9.16 -17.67
CA LEU A 223 -8.03 9.73 -18.61
C LEU A 223 -8.62 8.61 -19.45
N GLU A 224 -9.89 8.30 -19.21
CA GLU A 224 -10.64 7.46 -20.14
C GLU A 224 -10.93 8.26 -21.41
N PRO A 225 -10.71 7.68 -22.60
CA PRO A 225 -11.04 8.35 -23.84
C PRO A 225 -12.57 8.50 -23.95
N PRO A 226 -13.08 9.60 -24.53
CA PRO A 226 -14.51 9.83 -24.65
C PRO A 226 -15.16 8.77 -25.56
N GLU A 227 -16.38 8.36 -25.21
CA GLU A 227 -17.20 7.45 -26.04
C GLU A 227 -17.42 8.05 -27.44
N ASP A 228 -17.64 9.36 -27.49
CA ASP A 228 -17.83 10.10 -28.74
C ASP A 228 -16.54 10.22 -29.56
N ARG A 229 -16.52 9.54 -30.71
CA ARG A 229 -15.37 9.53 -31.65
C ARG A 229 -15.07 10.84 -32.36
N ASN A 230 -15.97 11.79 -32.27
CA ASN A 230 -15.80 13.11 -32.88
C ASN A 230 -15.12 14.11 -31.94
N ILE A 231 -14.95 13.77 -30.65
CA ILE A 231 -14.28 14.65 -29.70
C ILE A 231 -12.76 14.50 -29.90
N THR A 232 -12.16 15.51 -30.51
CA THR A 232 -10.71 15.66 -30.65
C THR A 232 -10.17 16.87 -29.89
N THR A 233 -11.00 17.45 -29.01
CA THR A 233 -10.69 18.66 -28.26
C THR A 233 -10.27 18.31 -26.83
N LEU A 234 -9.09 18.80 -26.43
CA LEU A 234 -8.58 18.70 -25.07
C LEU A 234 -8.77 20.02 -24.34
N TYR A 235 -9.27 19.94 -23.12
CA TYR A 235 -9.29 21.04 -22.16
C TYR A 235 -7.97 21.03 -21.38
N VAL A 236 -7.26 22.15 -21.39
CA VAL A 236 -6.03 22.39 -20.63
C VAL A 236 -6.33 23.50 -19.62
N GLY A 237 -6.40 23.17 -18.34
CA GLY A 237 -6.64 24.11 -17.25
C GLY A 237 -5.42 24.32 -16.36
N ASN A 238 -5.53 25.28 -15.44
CA ASN A 238 -4.45 25.70 -14.54
C ASN A 238 -3.22 26.24 -15.28
N LEU A 239 -3.47 26.98 -16.36
CA LEU A 239 -2.41 27.63 -17.12
C LEU A 239 -1.89 28.88 -16.39
N PRO A 240 -0.58 29.18 -16.47
CA PRO A 240 -0.06 30.45 -15.98
C PRO A 240 -0.60 31.61 -16.83
N GLU A 241 -0.74 32.80 -16.24
CA GLU A 241 -1.30 33.98 -16.92
C GLU A 241 -0.38 34.54 -18.01
N GLU A 242 0.92 34.26 -17.90
CA GLU A 242 1.96 34.67 -18.85
C GLU A 242 2.04 33.75 -20.09
N ILE A 243 1.21 32.70 -20.17
CA ILE A 243 1.26 31.74 -21.28
C ILE A 243 0.83 32.37 -22.60
N THR A 244 1.57 32.07 -23.66
CA THR A 244 1.23 32.50 -25.01
C THR A 244 0.72 31.31 -25.84
N GLU A 245 -0.17 31.58 -26.80
CA GLU A 245 -0.65 30.56 -27.75
C GLU A 245 0.47 29.82 -28.50
N PRO A 246 1.53 30.46 -29.03
CA PRO A 246 2.62 29.76 -29.71
C PRO A 246 3.35 28.78 -28.79
N GLU A 247 3.53 29.11 -27.51
CA GLU A 247 4.19 28.21 -26.56
C GLU A 247 3.35 26.94 -26.32
N LEU A 248 2.03 27.07 -26.19
CA LEU A 248 1.12 25.92 -26.13
C LEU A 248 1.18 25.11 -27.42
N ARG A 249 1.21 25.79 -28.57
CA ARG A 249 1.31 25.12 -29.87
C ARG A 249 2.58 24.27 -29.95
N ASP A 250 3.74 24.80 -29.58
CA ASP A 250 5.01 24.08 -29.62
C ASP A 250 4.99 22.84 -28.70
N GLN A 251 4.43 22.96 -27.49
CA GLN A 251 4.32 21.83 -26.55
C GLN A 251 3.39 20.72 -27.05
N PHE A 252 2.28 21.10 -27.72
CA PHE A 252 1.26 20.15 -28.19
C PHE A 252 1.48 19.64 -29.61
N TYR A 253 2.35 20.28 -30.39
CA TYR A 253 2.65 19.92 -31.78
C TYR A 253 3.35 18.56 -31.90
N GLN A 254 4.15 18.17 -30.90
CA GLN A 254 4.86 16.88 -30.89
C GLN A 254 3.94 15.64 -30.93
N TYR A 255 2.66 15.80 -30.57
CA TYR A 255 1.69 14.70 -30.53
C TYR A 255 0.88 14.57 -31.83
N GLY A 256 0.84 15.63 -32.65
CA GLY A 256 0.15 15.62 -33.94
C GLY A 256 -0.29 17.01 -34.41
N GLU A 257 -0.96 17.02 -35.57
CA GLU A 257 -1.41 18.24 -36.22
C GLU A 257 -2.61 18.87 -35.49
N ILE A 258 -2.47 20.14 -35.12
CA ILE A 258 -3.45 20.93 -34.38
C ILE A 258 -4.33 21.69 -35.37
N ARG A 259 -5.66 21.57 -35.22
CA ARG A 259 -6.66 22.28 -36.03
C ARG A 259 -6.88 23.71 -35.55
N SER A 260 -7.03 23.91 -34.25
CA SER A 260 -7.23 25.21 -33.63
C SER A 260 -6.87 25.19 -32.15
N ILE A 261 -6.44 26.34 -31.63
CA ILE A 261 -6.19 26.59 -30.21
C ILE A 261 -7.06 27.77 -29.80
N ALA A 262 -7.87 27.61 -28.76
CA ALA A 262 -8.66 28.69 -28.18
C ALA A 262 -8.21 28.92 -26.74
N LEU A 263 -7.42 29.97 -26.51
CA LEU A 263 -6.97 30.40 -25.19
C LEU A 263 -8.05 31.26 -24.52
N VAL A 264 -8.37 30.97 -23.26
CA VAL A 264 -9.30 31.75 -22.43
C VAL A 264 -8.54 32.20 -21.17
N PRO A 265 -7.80 33.31 -21.22
CA PRO A 265 -6.96 33.78 -20.11
C PRO A 265 -7.75 34.00 -18.81
N ARG A 266 -8.99 34.49 -18.93
CA ARG A 266 -9.88 34.77 -17.79
C ARG A 266 -10.18 33.55 -16.91
N GLN A 267 -10.17 32.36 -17.50
CA GLN A 267 -10.41 31.10 -16.80
C GLN A 267 -9.13 30.27 -16.65
N GLN A 268 -7.97 30.82 -17.05
CA GLN A 268 -6.68 30.12 -17.07
C GLN A 268 -6.79 28.75 -17.76
N CYS A 269 -7.54 28.72 -18.87
CA CYS A 269 -7.80 27.50 -19.62
C CYS A 269 -7.60 27.69 -21.13
N ALA A 270 -7.32 26.59 -21.82
CA ALA A 270 -7.19 26.53 -23.28
C ALA A 270 -7.91 25.29 -23.81
N PHE A 271 -8.45 25.41 -25.02
CA PHE A 271 -9.01 24.29 -25.77
C PHE A 271 -8.13 24.02 -26.98
N VAL A 272 -7.55 22.82 -27.06
CA VAL A 272 -6.69 22.39 -28.16
C VAL A 272 -7.45 21.35 -28.96
N GLN A 273 -7.75 21.64 -30.23
CA GLN A 273 -8.43 20.72 -31.12
C GLN A 273 -7.43 20.06 -32.08
N TYR A 274 -7.40 18.72 -32.11
CA TYR A 274 -6.58 17.96 -33.06
C TYR A 274 -7.35 17.58 -34.32
N THR A 275 -6.62 17.33 -35.42
CA THR A 275 -7.20 16.78 -36.66
C THR A 275 -7.53 15.29 -36.53
N LYS A 276 -6.70 14.53 -35.81
CA LYS A 276 -6.84 13.07 -35.62
C LYS A 276 -7.15 12.73 -34.15
N ARG A 277 -8.08 11.78 -33.94
CA ARG A 277 -8.40 11.26 -32.60
C ARG A 277 -7.19 10.60 -31.92
N GLY A 278 -6.42 9.80 -32.65
CA GLY A 278 -5.23 9.15 -32.10
C GLY A 278 -4.16 10.13 -31.60
N ALA A 279 -4.05 11.31 -32.22
CA ALA A 279 -3.17 12.38 -31.74
C ALA A 279 -3.69 13.01 -30.45
N ALA A 280 -5.00 13.22 -30.34
CA ALA A 280 -5.63 13.73 -29.12
C ALA A 280 -5.50 12.72 -27.95
N GLU A 281 -5.68 11.42 -28.21
CA GLU A 281 -5.52 10.37 -27.20
C GLU A 281 -4.06 10.28 -26.74
N LEU A 282 -3.10 10.28 -27.67
CA LEU A 282 -1.68 10.30 -27.33
C LEU A 282 -1.27 11.54 -26.53
N ALA A 283 -1.78 12.72 -26.91
CA ALA A 283 -1.56 13.96 -26.17
C ALA A 283 -2.17 13.90 -24.77
N ALA A 284 -3.41 13.41 -24.65
CA ALA A 284 -4.07 13.23 -23.35
C ALA A 284 -3.26 12.29 -22.45
N GLU A 285 -2.86 11.11 -22.93
CA GLU A 285 -2.08 10.14 -22.15
C GLU A 285 -0.73 10.68 -21.71
N ARG A 286 0.00 11.34 -22.61
CA ARG A 286 1.37 11.81 -22.34
C ARG A 286 1.42 13.09 -21.54
N SER A 287 0.42 13.96 -21.65
CA SER A 287 0.42 15.25 -20.96
C SER A 287 -0.32 15.20 -19.62
N PHE A 288 -1.23 14.24 -19.40
CA PHE A 288 -2.01 14.14 -18.16
C PHE A 288 -1.17 13.89 -16.92
N ASN A 289 -1.31 14.78 -15.92
CA ASN A 289 -0.56 14.78 -14.66
C ASN A 289 0.98 14.84 -14.82
N LYS A 290 1.47 15.18 -16.01
CA LYS A 290 2.91 15.23 -16.34
C LYS A 290 3.36 16.61 -16.78
N LEU A 291 2.57 17.28 -17.62
CA LEU A 291 2.98 18.53 -18.24
C LEU A 291 3.07 19.65 -17.18
N VAL A 292 4.25 20.25 -17.10
CA VAL A 292 4.55 21.40 -16.24
C VAL A 292 4.99 22.53 -17.16
N ILE A 293 4.25 23.63 -17.13
CA ILE A 293 4.52 24.83 -17.93
C ILE A 293 4.84 25.96 -16.95
N HIS A 294 5.98 26.62 -17.10
CA HIS A 294 6.46 27.67 -16.18
C HIS A 294 6.42 27.26 -14.70
N GLY A 295 6.77 26.00 -14.39
CA GLY A 295 6.75 25.47 -13.03
C GLY A 295 5.35 25.17 -12.46
N ARG A 296 4.26 25.41 -13.20
CA ARG A 296 2.89 25.02 -12.80
C ARG A 296 2.42 23.77 -13.53
N LYS A 297 1.80 22.85 -12.78
CA LYS A 297 1.20 21.63 -13.33
C LYS A 297 -0.10 21.97 -14.04
N VAL A 298 -0.23 21.60 -15.30
CA VAL A 298 -1.49 21.79 -16.05
C VAL A 298 -2.44 20.62 -15.80
N SER A 299 -3.75 20.91 -15.78
CA SER A 299 -4.81 19.90 -15.66
C SER A 299 -5.39 19.63 -17.03
N ILE A 300 -5.36 18.39 -17.49
CA ILE A 300 -5.87 18.01 -18.80
C ILE A 300 -7.13 17.17 -18.63
N LYS A 301 -8.17 17.51 -19.39
CA LYS A 301 -9.45 16.78 -19.44
C LYS A 301 -9.93 16.71 -20.89
N TRP A 302 -10.78 15.74 -21.19
CA TRP A 302 -11.50 15.74 -22.46
C TRP A 302 -12.54 16.86 -22.46
N ALA A 303 -12.57 17.65 -23.52
CA ALA A 303 -13.55 18.74 -23.63
C ALA A 303 -14.89 18.18 -24.12
N HIS A 304 -15.97 18.54 -23.44
CA HIS A 304 -17.32 18.27 -23.94
C HIS A 304 -17.67 19.33 -25.01
N SER A 305 -18.14 18.86 -26.16
CA SER A 305 -18.53 19.75 -27.26
C SER A 305 -19.71 20.64 -26.83
N GLN A 306 -19.54 21.96 -26.86
CA GLN A 306 -20.64 22.90 -26.68
C GLN A 306 -21.62 22.94 -27.88
N ALA A 307 -21.37 22.16 -28.94
CA ALA A 307 -22.18 22.19 -30.17
C ALA A 307 -23.60 21.61 -30.04
N LYS A 308 -24.08 21.30 -28.83
CA LYS A 308 -25.49 20.98 -28.54
C LYS A 308 -26.10 21.79 -27.38
N GLN A 309 -25.53 22.93 -27.03
CA GLN A 309 -26.18 23.91 -26.15
C GLN A 309 -26.27 25.26 -26.85
N GLY A 310 -27.13 25.32 -27.86
CA GLY A 310 -27.39 26.55 -28.61
C GLY A 310 -28.72 26.48 -29.34
N THR A 311 -29.82 26.67 -28.61
CA THR A 311 -31.10 27.31 -29.03
C THR A 311 -32.16 27.08 -27.94
N ALA A 312 -32.02 27.73 -26.79
CA ALA A 312 -33.16 28.00 -25.93
C ALA A 312 -33.19 29.51 -25.72
N ALA A 313 -34.18 30.13 -26.37
CA ALA A 313 -34.44 31.55 -26.32
C ALA A 313 -34.48 32.05 -24.87
N LYS A 314 -33.81 33.18 -24.62
CA LYS A 314 -34.07 33.99 -23.43
C LYS A 314 -35.53 34.48 -23.51
N THR A 315 -36.43 33.78 -22.85
CA THR A 315 -37.70 34.36 -22.42
C THR A 315 -37.61 34.56 -20.92
N ASP A 316 -37.63 35.83 -20.55
CA ASP A 316 -37.85 36.32 -19.20
C ASP A 316 -39.07 35.59 -18.60
N ARG A 317 -38.84 34.79 -17.56
CA ARG A 317 -39.90 34.22 -16.72
C ARG A 317 -39.53 34.45 -15.26
N ARG A 318 -40.02 35.58 -14.76
CA ARG A 318 -40.39 35.76 -13.36
C ARG A 318 -41.19 34.54 -12.89
N PHE A 319 -40.76 33.91 -11.81
CA PHE A 319 -41.53 32.89 -11.13
C PHE A 319 -42.58 33.59 -10.25
N GLU A 320 -43.81 33.65 -10.73
CA GLU A 320 -44.99 33.97 -9.92
C GLU A 320 -45.35 32.78 -9.04
N VAL A 321 -45.54 33.05 -7.75
CA VAL A 321 -46.15 32.16 -6.77
C VAL A 321 -47.67 32.22 -6.97
N ALA A 322 -48.30 31.07 -7.21
CA ALA A 322 -49.74 30.97 -7.34
C ALA A 322 -50.41 30.70 -5.98
N GLY A 323 -51.35 31.57 -5.60
CA GLY A 323 -52.56 31.14 -4.90
C GLY A 323 -52.98 31.89 -3.62
N ILE A 324 -53.42 33.16 -3.72
CA ILE A 324 -54.49 33.70 -2.86
C ILE A 324 -55.37 34.67 -3.69
N PRO A 325 -56.70 34.44 -3.82
CA PRO A 325 -57.62 35.40 -4.43
C PRO A 325 -58.08 36.49 -3.41
N PRO A 326 -58.56 37.67 -3.87
CA PRO A 326 -58.45 38.93 -3.14
C PRO A 326 -59.84 39.46 -2.69
N PRO A 327 -60.02 40.75 -2.36
CA PRO A 327 -59.91 41.30 -1.00
C PRO A 327 -61.16 42.09 -0.56
N SER A 328 -61.31 42.41 0.74
CA SER A 328 -61.95 43.68 1.14
C SER A 328 -61.79 43.99 2.63
N ALA A 329 -61.21 45.16 2.90
CA ALA A 329 -61.58 46.16 3.92
C ALA A 329 -60.35 46.72 4.66
N LYS A 330 -60.27 48.05 4.62
CA LYS A 330 -59.24 48.99 5.10
C LYS A 330 -59.33 49.20 6.64
N PRO A 331 -58.62 50.18 7.24
CA PRO A 331 -57.16 50.33 7.38
C PRO A 331 -56.76 50.72 8.83
N ASN A 332 -55.46 51.01 9.02
CA ASN A 332 -54.83 51.91 10.00
C ASN A 332 -54.06 51.33 11.21
N ASP A 333 -52.76 51.70 11.19
CA ASP A 333 -51.99 52.38 12.25
C ASP A 333 -51.16 51.62 13.29
N TYR A 334 -49.88 52.06 13.32
CA TYR A 334 -49.02 52.40 14.46
C TYR A 334 -48.03 51.38 15.09
N PHE A 335 -46.75 51.59 14.75
CA PHE A 335 -45.61 51.88 15.65
C PHE A 335 -45.81 51.61 17.17
N ASN A 336 -45.08 50.65 17.75
CA ASN A 336 -43.99 50.85 18.74
C ASN A 336 -43.67 49.60 19.57
N LEU A 337 -42.40 49.53 19.97
CA LEU A 337 -41.78 48.55 20.87
C LEU A 337 -42.51 48.41 22.23
N ARG A 338 -42.38 47.23 22.85
CA ARG A 338 -41.76 47.12 24.18
C ARG A 338 -41.24 45.72 24.51
N GLN A 339 -40.00 45.74 24.97
CA GLN A 339 -39.24 44.69 25.62
C GLN A 339 -39.69 44.58 27.08
N GLU A 340 -39.94 43.36 27.55
CA GLU A 340 -39.59 42.83 28.88
C GLU A 340 -40.40 41.55 29.16
N GLN A 341 -39.73 40.39 29.18
CA GLN A 341 -39.56 39.60 30.41
C GLN A 341 -38.73 38.35 30.09
N ILE A 342 -37.46 38.48 30.44
CA ILE A 342 -36.52 37.38 30.59
C ILE A 342 -36.84 36.75 31.95
N ASN A 343 -37.39 35.54 31.97
CA ASN A 343 -37.30 34.65 33.13
C ASN A 343 -36.30 33.54 32.79
N VAL A 344 -35.17 33.61 33.47
CA VAL A 344 -34.03 32.70 33.40
C VAL A 344 -34.12 31.77 34.61
N MET A 345 -34.13 30.47 34.32
CA MET A 345 -33.61 29.32 35.12
C MET A 345 -34.58 28.69 36.15
N PRO A 346 -34.50 27.36 36.40
CA PRO A 346 -33.24 26.64 36.56
C PRO A 346 -33.10 25.23 35.94
N ALA A 347 -31.84 24.80 35.94
CA ALA A 347 -31.38 23.46 35.62
C ALA A 347 -31.93 22.43 36.62
N GLY A 348 -32.38 21.26 36.12
CA GLY A 348 -32.62 20.10 36.99
C GLY A 348 -33.81 19.19 36.69
N MET A 349 -34.52 19.29 35.56
CA MET A 349 -35.61 18.35 35.25
C MET A 349 -35.27 17.36 34.14
N LYS A 350 -35.47 16.06 34.44
CA LYS A 350 -35.19 14.91 33.57
C LYS A 350 -36.39 14.62 32.65
N LEU A 351 -36.09 14.16 31.44
CA LEU A 351 -36.98 14.02 30.27
C LEU A 351 -38.10 12.94 30.38
N HIS A 352 -38.62 12.58 31.55
CA HIS A 352 -39.62 11.50 31.66
C HIS A 352 -41.01 11.92 32.17
N GLN A 353 -41.29 13.22 32.29
CA GLN A 353 -42.58 13.69 32.82
C GLN A 353 -43.37 14.57 31.82
N LEU A 354 -43.59 14.09 30.60
CA LEU A 354 -44.59 14.66 29.68
C LEU A 354 -45.55 13.57 29.19
N PRO A 355 -46.86 13.85 29.10
CA PRO A 355 -47.90 12.86 28.80
C PRO A 355 -47.82 12.34 27.36
N SER A 356 -48.00 11.02 27.21
CA SER A 356 -47.87 10.28 25.96
C SER A 356 -49.10 10.44 25.07
N ASN A 357 -49.08 11.41 24.14
CA ASN A 357 -49.96 11.37 22.96
C ASN A 357 -49.44 12.19 21.76
N LEU A 358 -48.11 12.32 21.61
CA LEU A 358 -47.49 12.88 20.42
C LEU A 358 -46.16 12.14 20.16
N VAL A 359 -46.16 11.20 19.21
CA VAL A 359 -45.15 10.99 18.13
C VAL A 359 -45.11 9.50 17.68
N PRO A 360 -45.00 9.21 16.36
CA PRO A 360 -45.21 7.90 15.73
C PRO A 360 -43.95 7.02 15.66
N ALA A 361 -44.18 5.72 15.42
CA ALA A 361 -43.17 4.66 15.38
C ALA A 361 -42.31 4.65 14.10
N SER A 362 -40.98 4.65 14.24
CA SER A 362 -40.09 3.61 13.69
C SER A 362 -38.60 3.92 13.95
N ALA A 363 -38.08 3.55 15.12
CA ALA A 363 -36.66 3.25 15.33
C ALA A 363 -36.50 2.65 16.74
N TYR A 364 -36.11 1.37 16.84
CA TYR A 364 -35.14 0.80 17.80
C TYR A 364 -35.28 -0.73 17.84
N GLN A 365 -34.18 -1.44 17.58
CA GLN A 365 -33.95 -2.80 18.08
C GLN A 365 -32.47 -2.97 18.40
N MET A 366 -32.18 -3.21 19.70
CA MET A 366 -30.95 -3.73 20.34
C MET A 366 -31.13 -3.41 21.86
N TYR A 367 -31.10 -4.26 22.89
CA TYR A 367 -30.51 -5.60 23.18
C TYR A 367 -31.24 -6.27 24.39
N GLY A 368 -31.11 -7.60 24.56
CA GLY A 368 -31.21 -8.29 25.88
C GLY A 368 -31.60 -9.79 25.88
N GLN A 369 -30.67 -10.69 26.23
CA GLN A 369 -30.80 -12.16 26.50
C GLN A 369 -31.31 -12.49 27.94
N PRO A 370 -31.34 -13.73 28.49
CA PRO A 370 -31.46 -15.14 27.98
C PRO A 370 -32.52 -16.00 28.76
N THR A 371 -32.74 -17.28 28.39
CA THR A 371 -32.82 -18.49 29.28
C THR A 371 -33.14 -19.78 28.49
N TYR A 372 -32.84 -20.94 29.11
CA TYR A 372 -32.49 -22.25 28.54
C TYR A 372 -33.66 -23.24 28.40
N ALA A 373 -33.58 -24.19 27.45
CA ALA A 373 -33.66 -25.66 27.66
C ALA A 373 -33.72 -26.44 26.33
N ALA A 374 -33.04 -27.58 26.27
CA ALA A 374 -33.09 -28.58 25.20
C ALA A 374 -33.50 -29.96 25.77
N PRO A 375 -34.04 -30.88 24.95
CA PRO A 375 -34.02 -32.30 25.24
C PRO A 375 -33.16 -33.14 24.25
N TYR A 376 -32.52 -34.16 24.84
CA TYR A 376 -32.08 -35.52 24.40
C TYR A 376 -32.53 -35.99 23.00
N SER A 377 -31.86 -36.85 22.21
CA SER A 377 -31.00 -38.05 22.40
C SER A 377 -30.32 -38.35 21.03
N ASN A 378 -29.30 -39.20 20.77
CA ASN A 378 -28.91 -40.47 21.37
C ASN A 378 -27.57 -41.02 20.80
N THR A 379 -26.97 -41.97 21.54
CA THR A 379 -26.02 -43.06 21.16
C THR A 379 -24.55 -42.72 20.79
N ASN A 380 -23.49 -43.39 21.28
CA ASN A 380 -23.30 -44.45 22.29
C ASN A 380 -21.77 -44.70 22.56
N SER A 381 -21.43 -45.05 23.82
CA SER A 381 -20.35 -45.96 24.32
C SER A 381 -18.85 -45.73 23.97
N SER A 382 -17.85 -45.90 24.86
CA SER A 382 -17.77 -46.61 26.16
C SER A 382 -16.47 -46.34 26.96
N THR A 383 -16.60 -46.37 28.31
CA THR A 383 -15.70 -46.93 29.39
C THR A 383 -14.33 -46.27 29.72
N SER A 384 -13.86 -46.10 30.97
CA SER A 384 -14.39 -46.34 32.34
C SER A 384 -13.39 -45.91 33.47
N ALA A 385 -13.95 -45.43 34.61
CA ALA A 385 -13.57 -45.59 36.05
C ALA A 385 -12.26 -44.92 36.61
N THR A 386 -12.10 -44.46 37.88
CA THR A 386 -12.85 -44.54 39.18
C THR A 386 -12.32 -43.47 40.20
N ALA A 387 -13.22 -42.98 41.08
CA ALA A 387 -13.15 -42.47 42.50
C ALA A 387 -11.82 -41.93 43.14
N THR A 388 -11.77 -41.04 44.15
CA THR A 388 -12.59 -40.87 45.38
C THR A 388 -12.25 -39.52 46.09
N SER A 389 -13.18 -39.05 46.93
CA SER A 389 -13.28 -37.86 47.79
C SER A 389 -12.24 -37.65 48.91
N THR A 390 -12.07 -36.40 49.38
CA THR A 390 -12.16 -36.01 50.82
C THR A 390 -12.23 -34.47 51.02
N SER A 391 -12.90 -34.09 52.10
CA SER A 391 -13.49 -32.81 52.55
C SER A 391 -12.60 -31.90 53.41
N GLY A 392 -12.95 -30.60 53.55
CA GLY A 392 -12.35 -29.70 54.56
C GLY A 392 -12.82 -28.22 54.56
N VAL A 393 -13.96 -27.97 55.20
CA VAL A 393 -14.49 -26.78 55.95
C VAL A 393 -13.90 -25.34 55.91
N ASN A 394 -14.84 -24.40 55.73
CA ASN A 394 -15.03 -22.96 56.06
C ASN A 394 -14.20 -22.25 57.16
N LEU A 395 -13.96 -20.92 57.03
CA LEU A 395 -14.78 -19.81 57.61
C LEU A 395 -14.21 -18.40 57.31
N ASP A 396 -15.11 -17.40 57.23
CA ASP A 396 -14.96 -15.99 56.82
C ASP A 396 -14.20 -15.03 57.77
N SER A 397 -13.75 -13.88 57.22
CA SER A 397 -13.73 -12.59 57.96
C SER A 397 -13.79 -11.36 57.01
N ILE A 398 -14.59 -10.37 57.38
CA ILE A 398 -14.91 -9.12 56.64
C ILE A 398 -14.14 -7.91 57.23
N SER A 399 -13.61 -6.98 56.40
CA SER A 399 -13.65 -5.51 56.62
C SER A 399 -13.06 -4.62 55.50
N ILE A 400 -13.94 -3.78 54.90
CA ILE A 400 -13.92 -2.32 54.57
C ILE A 400 -12.71 -1.66 53.82
N PRO A 401 -12.91 -0.75 52.81
CA PRO A 401 -11.90 -0.32 51.83
C PRO A 401 -11.25 1.09 52.06
N PRO A 402 -10.12 1.43 51.39
CA PRO A 402 -9.62 2.81 51.27
C PRO A 402 -9.75 3.41 49.84
N PRO A 403 -9.63 4.76 49.68
CA PRO A 403 -10.06 5.52 48.49
C PRO A 403 -8.99 5.58 47.36
N PRO A 404 -9.31 6.15 46.17
CA PRO A 404 -8.61 5.83 44.93
C PRO A 404 -7.43 6.77 44.65
N GLY A 405 -6.35 6.22 44.08
CA GLY A 405 -5.36 7.05 43.36
C GLY A 405 -3.91 6.58 43.40
N HIS A 406 -3.58 5.49 42.70
CA HIS A 406 -2.37 5.34 41.85
C HIS A 406 -2.43 3.93 41.23
N VAL A 407 -2.51 3.81 39.90
CA VAL A 407 -2.40 2.50 39.24
C VAL A 407 -0.90 2.20 39.03
N PRO A 408 -0.31 1.17 39.65
CA PRO A 408 1.08 0.80 39.40
C PRO A 408 1.20 0.02 38.09
N TYR A 409 2.19 0.39 37.27
CA TYR A 409 2.50 -0.31 36.02
C TYR A 409 3.10 -1.70 36.32
N PRO A 410 2.79 -2.77 35.55
CA PRO A 410 3.15 -4.16 35.89
C PRO A 410 4.66 -4.53 35.85
N SER A 411 5.57 -3.56 35.77
CA SER A 411 7.01 -3.78 35.65
C SER A 411 7.81 -3.48 36.93
N GLN A 412 7.14 -3.17 38.05
CA GLN A 412 7.81 -2.88 39.33
C GLN A 412 7.32 -3.74 40.50
N ASP A 413 6.74 -4.90 40.20
CA ASP A 413 6.32 -5.84 41.24
C ASP A 413 7.54 -6.65 41.75
N ALA A 414 8.09 -6.24 42.89
CA ALA A 414 9.21 -6.89 43.56
C ALA A 414 8.90 -8.34 43.98
N THR A 415 7.62 -8.72 44.01
CA THR A 415 7.14 -10.04 44.43
C THR A 415 7.29 -11.13 43.36
N ARG A 416 7.73 -10.79 42.14
CA ARG A 416 7.96 -11.75 41.04
C ARG A 416 9.45 -12.03 40.75
N MET A 417 10.36 -11.52 41.58
CA MET A 417 11.75 -11.97 41.60
C MET A 417 11.88 -13.14 42.59
N GLY A 418 12.29 -14.29 42.06
CA GLY A 418 12.20 -15.59 42.72
C GLY A 418 12.65 -15.62 44.18
N ALA A 419 11.73 -16.06 45.03
CA ALA A 419 12.06 -16.54 46.36
C ALA A 419 12.85 -17.85 46.22
N LEU A 420 14.17 -17.75 46.42
CA LEU A 420 15.01 -18.86 46.86
C LEU A 420 14.41 -19.44 48.14
N LYS A 421 13.93 -20.69 48.09
CA LYS A 421 13.76 -21.52 49.28
C LYS A 421 14.67 -22.74 49.15
N LYS A 422 15.72 -22.69 49.98
CA LYS A 422 16.58 -23.73 50.55
C LYS A 422 17.12 -24.82 49.62
#